data_AF-A0A2G4U5C0-F1
#
_entry.id   AF-A0A2G4U5C0-F1
#
_cell.length_a   1.000
_cell.length_b   1.000
_cell.length_c   1.000
_cell.angle_alpha   90.00
_cell.angle_beta   90.00
_cell.angle_gamma   90.00
#
_symmetry.space_group_name_H-M   'P 1'
#
loop_
_entity.id
_entity.type
_entity.pdbx_description
1 polymer ?
#
loop_
_entity_poly.entity_id
_entity_poly.type
_entity_poly.pdbx_seq_one_letter_code
_entity_poly.pdbx_strand_id
1 'polypeptide(L)'
;MADVTRLIAPGTDYRDIWYDNEYDHYTLPIDRLALAQLINLNGQHGGVIYARKNMVASDYQSGGLTHEEIEAAIFDYFTFGDVGILKIRNGWGNVIGLAPLPALYTRIRKSGEYVVLQEGEPLVYPENEVIFLKQYDPQQQVYGLPDYIGGIHSALLNSEAVIFRRRYYHNGAHTGGILYTSDPSMTDEVEEEIERQLADSKGIGNFSTILVNIPNGDPEAVKFIQMGDISAKDEFANVKNISAQDILNAHRFPAGLAGQIPENAAGLGDPEKARNTYRKDEISPVQRRFSAAISADPEIPAHLQLNFDAQIANSGAP
;
A
#
# COMPACT_ATOMS: atom_id res chain seq x y z
N MET A 1 -12.99 1.24 -26.35
CA MET A 1 -11.67 1.68 -25.84
C MET A 1 -11.66 1.44 -24.35
N ALA A 2 -11.01 0.37 -23.89
CA ALA A 2 -10.78 0.18 -22.45
C ALA A 2 -9.65 1.11 -22.03
N ASP A 3 -9.89 1.90 -21.00
CA ASP A 3 -8.99 2.89 -20.44
C ASP A 3 -7.66 2.24 -20.00
N VAL A 4 -6.59 2.55 -20.73
CA VAL A 4 -5.22 2.05 -20.53
C VAL A 4 -4.54 2.74 -19.32
N THR A 5 -5.21 3.70 -18.67
CA THR A 5 -4.63 4.58 -17.65
C THR A 5 -4.67 4.03 -16.23
N ARG A 6 -5.28 2.84 -15.99
CA ARG A 6 -5.43 2.24 -14.65
C ARG A 6 -4.15 1.61 -14.04
N LEU A 7 -2.96 1.88 -14.58
CA LEU A 7 -1.71 1.25 -14.12
C LEU A 7 -0.96 2.05 -13.06
N ILE A 8 -1.14 3.37 -13.02
CA ILE A 8 -0.66 4.18 -11.90
C ILE A 8 -1.81 4.23 -10.90
N ALA A 9 -1.63 3.80 -9.66
CA ALA A 9 -2.63 4.05 -8.62
C ALA A 9 -2.75 5.58 -8.45
N PRO A 10 -3.76 6.25 -9.04
CA PRO A 10 -3.83 7.70 -8.97
C PRO A 10 -4.05 8.06 -7.50
N GLY A 11 -3.30 9.04 -6.98
CA GLY A 11 -3.53 9.54 -5.61
C GLY A 11 -2.61 8.98 -4.53
N THR A 12 -1.56 8.22 -4.88
CA THR A 12 -0.50 7.87 -3.91
C THR A 12 0.53 8.98 -3.67
N ASP A 13 0.51 10.04 -4.48
CA ASP A 13 1.37 11.21 -4.30
C ASP A 13 0.92 12.05 -3.12
N TYR A 14 1.88 12.59 -2.38
CA TYR A 14 1.62 13.58 -1.35
C TYR A 14 1.05 14.87 -1.96
N ARG A 15 0.03 15.42 -1.32
CA ARG A 15 -0.63 16.67 -1.69
C ARG A 15 -0.66 17.61 -0.49
N ASP A 16 -0.55 18.90 -0.78
CA ASP A 16 -0.77 19.92 0.24
C ASP A 16 -2.18 19.78 0.82
N ILE A 17 -2.31 20.05 2.11
CA ILE A 17 -3.61 20.06 2.77
C ILE A 17 -4.18 21.47 2.71
N TRP A 18 -5.44 21.60 2.27
CA TRP A 18 -6.20 22.82 2.38
C TRP A 18 -7.60 22.52 2.92
N TYR A 19 -8.27 23.55 3.43
CA TYR A 19 -9.66 23.43 3.83
C TYR A 19 -10.55 23.55 2.60
N ASP A 20 -11.36 22.53 2.33
CA ASP A 20 -12.36 22.57 1.29
C ASP A 20 -13.67 23.16 1.87
N ASN A 21 -14.04 24.36 1.41
CA ASN A 21 -15.25 25.02 1.90
C ASN A 21 -16.53 24.46 1.28
N GLU A 22 -16.44 23.76 0.14
CA GLU A 22 -17.60 23.14 -0.50
C GLU A 22 -17.97 21.84 0.21
N TYR A 23 -16.96 21.02 0.53
CA TYR A 23 -17.14 19.74 1.25
C TYR A 23 -17.05 19.87 2.78
N ASP A 24 -16.72 21.06 3.29
CA ASP A 24 -16.64 21.41 4.70
C ASP A 24 -15.71 20.48 5.52
N HIS A 25 -14.53 20.19 5.00
CA HIS A 25 -13.47 19.47 5.71
C HIS A 25 -12.08 19.70 5.09
N TYR A 26 -11.01 19.38 5.82
CA TYR A 26 -9.66 19.37 5.25
C TYR A 26 -9.47 18.25 4.22
N THR A 27 -8.76 18.54 3.14
CA THR A 27 -8.31 17.54 2.17
C THR A 27 -7.27 16.60 2.79
N LEU A 28 -7.19 15.37 2.29
CA LEU A 28 -6.22 14.38 2.75
C LEU A 28 -4.85 14.62 2.11
N PRO A 29 -3.74 14.34 2.82
CA PRO A 29 -2.40 14.46 2.26
C PRO A 29 -2.12 13.39 1.20
N ILE A 30 -2.71 12.21 1.32
CA ILE A 30 -2.65 11.12 0.34
C ILE A 30 -4.05 10.50 0.25
N ASP A 31 -4.44 10.02 -0.94
CA ASP A 31 -5.70 9.31 -1.09
C ASP A 31 -5.69 8.01 -0.27
N ARG A 32 -6.51 7.95 0.78
CA ARG A 32 -6.64 6.77 1.64
C ARG A 32 -7.15 5.56 0.86
N LEU A 33 -7.98 5.71 -0.16
CA LEU A 33 -8.42 4.57 -0.96
C LEU A 33 -7.25 3.95 -1.73
N ALA A 34 -6.36 4.78 -2.27
CA ALA A 34 -5.16 4.31 -2.95
C ALA A 34 -4.23 3.55 -1.99
N LEU A 35 -4.04 4.04 -0.76
CA LEU A 35 -3.27 3.34 0.28
C LEU A 35 -3.89 1.98 0.65
N ALA A 36 -5.22 1.92 0.83
CA ALA A 36 -5.91 0.67 1.13
C ALA A 36 -5.82 -0.35 -0.03
N GLN A 37 -5.85 0.12 -1.27
CA GLN A 37 -5.68 -0.73 -2.44
C GLN A 37 -4.24 -1.24 -2.57
N LEU A 38 -3.24 -0.43 -2.25
CA LEU A 38 -1.81 -0.80 -2.35
C LEU A 38 -1.47 -2.05 -1.53
N ILE A 39 -2.07 -2.18 -0.34
CA ILE A 39 -1.95 -3.38 0.52
C ILE A 39 -2.41 -4.65 -0.21
N ASN A 40 -3.52 -4.56 -0.95
CA ASN A 40 -4.08 -5.69 -1.69
C ASN A 40 -3.33 -5.98 -3.00
N LEU A 41 -2.70 -4.96 -3.59
CA LEU A 41 -1.97 -5.08 -4.85
C LEU A 41 -0.58 -5.71 -4.67
N ASN A 42 0.08 -5.44 -3.54
CA ASN A 42 1.44 -5.88 -3.29
C ASN A 42 1.55 -6.85 -2.11
N GLY A 43 1.87 -8.11 -2.39
CA GLY A 43 1.98 -9.15 -1.36
C GLY A 43 3.06 -8.89 -0.31
N GLN A 44 4.16 -8.20 -0.65
CA GLN A 44 5.23 -7.89 0.30
C GLN A 44 4.82 -6.77 1.25
N HIS A 45 4.37 -5.64 0.69
CA HIS A 45 3.90 -4.49 1.45
C HIS A 45 2.69 -4.86 2.32
N GLY A 46 1.68 -5.50 1.73
CA GLY A 46 0.51 -5.96 2.48
C GLY A 46 0.89 -6.96 3.57
N GLY A 47 1.75 -7.94 3.26
CA GLY A 47 2.26 -8.91 4.24
C GLY A 47 2.91 -8.24 5.45
N VAL A 48 3.72 -7.20 5.23
CA VAL A 48 4.35 -6.44 6.32
C VAL A 48 3.32 -5.66 7.16
N ILE A 49 2.34 -4.99 6.55
CA ILE A 49 1.28 -4.28 7.29
C ILE A 49 0.48 -5.26 8.17
N TYR A 50 0.05 -6.40 7.62
CA TYR A 50 -0.65 -7.44 8.38
C TYR A 50 0.22 -8.01 9.51
N ALA A 51 1.51 -8.26 9.25
CA ALA A 51 2.44 -8.75 10.27
C ALA A 51 2.62 -7.75 11.41
N ARG A 52 2.85 -6.46 11.11
CA ARG A 52 2.97 -5.39 12.12
C ARG A 52 1.69 -5.29 12.97
N LYS A 53 0.52 -5.30 12.33
CA LYS A 53 -0.78 -5.30 13.02
C LYS A 53 -0.90 -6.49 13.97
N ASN A 54 -0.65 -7.70 13.48
CA ASN A 54 -0.71 -8.92 14.29
C ASN A 54 0.28 -8.88 15.46
N MET A 55 1.49 -8.34 15.27
CA MET A 55 2.49 -8.24 16.34
C MET A 55 2.08 -7.26 17.44
N VAL A 56 1.42 -6.15 17.10
CA VAL A 56 0.90 -5.21 18.11
C VAL A 56 -0.29 -5.85 18.85
N ALA A 57 -1.23 -6.42 18.10
CA ALA A 57 -2.46 -7.00 18.63
C ALA A 57 -2.21 -8.27 19.46
N SER A 58 -1.15 -9.03 19.18
CA SER A 58 -0.83 -10.26 19.92
C SER A 58 -0.57 -10.03 21.41
N ASP A 59 -0.26 -8.79 21.79
CA ASP A 59 -0.01 -8.43 23.18
C ASP A 59 -1.23 -7.83 23.86
N TYR A 60 -2.31 -7.56 23.13
CA TYR A 60 -3.51 -6.97 23.70
C TYR A 60 -4.16 -7.95 24.69
N GLN A 61 -4.41 -7.47 25.91
CA GLN A 61 -4.99 -8.29 26.97
C GLN A 61 -6.44 -7.87 27.27
N SER A 62 -6.67 -6.56 27.41
CA SER A 62 -7.97 -6.01 27.81
C SER A 62 -8.05 -4.50 27.63
N GLY A 63 -9.26 -3.96 27.70
CA GLY A 63 -9.55 -2.52 27.69
C GLY A 63 -10.92 -2.23 27.10
N GLY A 64 -11.12 -1.00 26.65
CA GLY A 64 -12.40 -0.54 26.11
C GLY A 64 -12.69 -0.96 24.66
N LEU A 65 -11.81 -1.74 24.05
CA LEU A 65 -11.92 -2.24 22.68
C LEU A 65 -11.93 -3.78 22.71
N THR A 66 -12.69 -4.40 21.82
CA THR A 66 -12.56 -5.83 21.56
C THR A 66 -11.26 -6.14 20.79
N HIS A 67 -10.90 -7.42 20.69
CA HIS A 67 -9.74 -7.84 19.89
C HIS A 67 -9.88 -7.47 18.41
N GLU A 68 -11.09 -7.57 17.86
CA GLU A 68 -11.37 -7.19 16.46
C GLU A 68 -11.24 -5.68 16.26
N GLU A 69 -11.75 -4.89 17.21
CA GLU A 69 -11.70 -3.43 17.15
C GLU A 69 -10.29 -2.87 17.32
N ILE A 70 -9.48 -3.41 18.24
CA ILE A 70 -8.08 -2.97 18.38
C ILE A 70 -7.28 -3.37 17.15
N GLU A 71 -7.53 -4.54 16.56
CA GLU A 71 -6.90 -4.94 15.30
C GLU A 71 -7.24 -3.99 14.15
N ALA A 72 -8.52 -3.62 14.01
CA ALA A 72 -8.95 -2.64 13.02
C ALA A 72 -8.26 -1.28 13.26
N ALA A 73 -8.20 -0.81 14.51
CA ALA A 73 -7.59 0.47 14.84
C ALA A 73 -6.10 0.52 14.51
N ILE A 74 -5.36 -0.55 14.85
CA ILE A 74 -3.93 -0.67 14.55
C ILE A 74 -3.71 -0.77 13.04
N PHE A 75 -4.57 -1.50 12.32
CA PHE A 75 -4.46 -1.65 10.89
C PHE A 75 -4.65 -0.31 10.17
N ASP A 76 -5.65 0.47 10.57
CA ASP A 76 -5.89 1.82 10.05
C ASP A 76 -4.72 2.76 10.39
N TYR A 77 -4.20 2.71 11.62
CA TYR A 77 -3.05 3.51 12.04
C TYR A 77 -1.80 3.22 11.22
N PHE A 78 -1.50 1.95 10.93
CA PHE A 78 -0.38 1.60 10.07
C PHE A 78 -0.64 1.95 8.60
N THR A 79 -1.87 1.78 8.11
CA THR A 79 -2.22 2.00 6.70
C THR A 79 -2.28 3.47 6.34
N PHE A 80 -2.95 4.29 7.14
CA PHE A 80 -3.25 5.68 6.84
C PHE A 80 -2.43 6.68 7.66
N GLY A 81 -1.69 6.21 8.66
CA GLY A 81 -0.91 7.06 9.55
C GLY A 81 -1.72 7.62 10.72
N ASP A 82 -3.04 7.43 10.75
CA ASP A 82 -3.90 7.86 11.85
C ASP A 82 -5.13 6.97 12.03
N VAL A 83 -5.75 7.11 13.21
CA VAL A 83 -7.04 6.49 13.55
C VAL A 83 -7.74 7.31 14.62
N GLY A 84 -9.06 7.47 14.50
CA GLY A 84 -9.91 8.03 15.55
C GLY A 84 -10.50 6.94 16.44
N ILE A 85 -10.49 7.12 17.76
CA ILE A 85 -11.18 6.25 18.71
C ILE A 85 -12.32 7.03 19.35
N LEU A 86 -13.55 6.67 19.02
CA LEU A 86 -14.78 7.27 19.54
C LEU A 86 -15.06 6.80 20.96
N LYS A 87 -15.46 7.74 21.83
CA LYS A 87 -16.00 7.47 23.16
C LYS A 87 -17.49 7.16 23.07
N ILE A 88 -17.88 5.95 23.50
CA ILE A 88 -19.29 5.55 23.56
C ILE A 88 -19.84 5.94 24.93
N ARG A 89 -20.92 6.73 24.94
CA ARG A 89 -21.56 7.19 26.17
C ARG A 89 -22.93 6.57 26.39
N ASN A 90 -23.29 6.40 27.66
CA ASN A 90 -24.67 6.10 28.05
C ASN A 90 -25.53 7.37 28.14
N GLY A 91 -26.82 7.22 28.43
CA GLY A 91 -27.76 8.35 28.56
C GLY A 91 -27.46 9.34 29.70
N TRP A 92 -26.53 9.02 30.59
CA TRP A 92 -26.05 9.90 31.65
C TRP A 92 -24.72 10.60 31.30
N GLY A 93 -24.19 10.38 30.10
CA GLY A 93 -22.94 11.00 29.63
C GLY A 93 -21.66 10.29 30.07
N ASN A 94 -21.75 9.18 30.79
CA ASN A 94 -20.57 8.41 31.20
C ASN A 94 -20.03 7.59 30.02
N VAL A 95 -18.70 7.58 29.84
CA VAL A 95 -18.04 6.73 28.85
C VAL A 95 -18.12 5.27 29.31
N ILE A 96 -18.73 4.43 28.49
CA ILE A 96 -18.98 3.01 28.76
C ILE A 96 -18.27 2.07 27.79
N GLY A 97 -17.67 2.61 26.73
CA GLY A 97 -16.95 1.83 25.72
C GLY A 97 -16.17 2.73 24.78
N LEU A 98 -15.36 2.10 23.94
CA LEU A 98 -14.63 2.75 22.85
C LEU A 98 -14.97 2.05 21.54
N ALA A 99 -14.86 2.76 20.42
CA ALA A 99 -14.95 2.16 19.09
C ALA A 99 -13.99 2.84 18.11
N PRO A 100 -13.31 2.11 17.23
CA PRO A 100 -12.50 2.71 16.20
C PRO A 100 -13.40 3.32 15.11
N LEU A 101 -13.09 4.55 14.70
CA LEU A 101 -13.69 5.16 13.53
C LEU A 101 -12.95 4.68 12.27
N PRO A 102 -13.66 4.44 11.16
CA PRO A 102 -13.02 3.99 9.93
C PRO A 102 -12.18 5.12 9.34
N ALA A 103 -10.86 5.00 9.42
CA ALA A 103 -9.95 6.06 9.03
C ALA A 103 -10.08 6.39 7.54
N LEU A 104 -10.35 5.40 6.67
CA LEU A 104 -10.60 5.63 5.24
C LEU A 104 -11.62 6.77 4.99
N TYR A 105 -12.68 6.81 5.79
CA TYR A 105 -13.83 7.70 5.64
C TYR A 105 -13.81 8.91 6.58
N THR A 106 -12.96 8.90 7.60
CA THR A 106 -12.90 9.98 8.58
C THR A 106 -12.21 11.22 8.00
N ARG A 107 -12.82 12.40 8.21
CA ARG A 107 -12.26 13.72 7.90
C ARG A 107 -12.37 14.64 9.12
N ILE A 108 -11.63 15.74 9.07
CA ILE A 108 -11.59 16.74 10.14
C ILE A 108 -12.10 18.07 9.58
N ARG A 109 -13.02 18.71 10.29
CA ARG A 109 -13.53 20.06 9.99
C ARG A 109 -12.66 21.15 10.60
N LYS A 110 -12.82 22.40 10.16
CA LYS A 110 -12.08 23.54 10.72
C LYS A 110 -12.45 23.81 12.17
N SER A 111 -13.66 23.41 12.58
CA SER A 111 -14.16 23.44 13.96
C SER A 111 -13.46 22.44 14.89
N GLY A 112 -12.71 21.46 14.37
CA GLY A 112 -12.15 20.35 15.13
C GLY A 112 -13.05 19.12 15.17
N GLU A 113 -14.28 19.20 14.64
CA GLU A 113 -15.19 18.05 14.54
C GLU A 113 -14.65 16.98 13.60
N TYR A 114 -14.90 15.73 13.96
CA TYR A 114 -14.62 14.57 13.11
C TYR A 114 -15.88 14.20 12.37
N VAL A 115 -15.76 13.94 11.07
CA VAL A 115 -16.88 13.56 10.21
C VAL A 115 -16.55 12.27 9.47
N VAL A 116 -17.43 11.28 9.54
CA VAL A 116 -17.31 10.01 8.82
C VAL A 116 -18.16 10.07 7.56
N LEU A 117 -17.49 10.04 6.41
CA LEU A 117 -18.12 10.14 5.08
C LEU A 117 -18.38 8.74 4.52
N GLN A 118 -19.61 8.26 4.65
CA GLN A 118 -20.10 7.03 4.01
C GLN A 118 -21.34 7.32 3.18
N GLU A 119 -21.90 6.31 2.51
CA GLU A 119 -23.15 6.46 1.79
C GLU A 119 -24.27 6.87 2.77
N GLY A 120 -24.86 8.05 2.54
CA GLY A 120 -25.89 8.65 3.40
C GLY A 120 -25.44 9.94 4.07
N GLU A 121 -26.16 10.32 5.13
CA GLU A 121 -25.82 11.52 5.92
C GLU A 121 -24.52 11.31 6.71
N PRO A 122 -23.59 12.28 6.69
CA PRO A 122 -22.34 12.17 7.43
C PRO A 122 -22.56 12.04 8.93
N LEU A 123 -21.83 11.11 9.56
CA LEU A 123 -21.80 11.02 11.02
C LEU A 123 -20.81 12.05 11.56
N VAL A 124 -21.28 12.98 12.39
CA VAL A 124 -20.46 14.06 12.95
C VAL A 124 -20.24 13.83 14.44
N TYR A 125 -18.99 13.90 14.87
CA TYR A 125 -18.56 13.75 16.24
C TYR A 125 -17.80 15.01 16.70
N PRO A 126 -18.16 15.59 17.86
CA PRO A 126 -17.39 16.68 18.46
C PRO A 126 -15.93 16.30 18.72
N GLU A 127 -15.04 17.29 18.72
CA GLU A 127 -13.60 17.09 18.95
C GLU A 127 -13.33 16.31 20.25
N ASN A 128 -14.07 16.64 21.32
CA ASN A 128 -13.90 16.03 22.63
C ASN A 128 -14.46 14.60 22.71
N GLU A 129 -15.14 14.07 21.70
CA GLU A 129 -15.66 12.69 21.70
C GLU A 129 -14.72 11.68 21.04
N VAL A 130 -13.69 12.16 20.33
CA VAL A 130 -12.78 11.29 19.57
C VAL A 130 -11.34 11.51 20.03
N ILE A 131 -10.71 10.42 20.46
CA ILE A 131 -9.27 10.40 20.72
C ILE A 131 -8.59 10.08 19.39
N PHE A 132 -7.98 11.09 18.76
CA PHE A 132 -7.36 10.95 17.45
C PHE A 132 -5.86 10.70 17.56
N LEU A 133 -5.43 9.50 17.17
CA LEU A 133 -4.03 9.11 17.15
C LEU A 133 -3.46 9.34 15.76
N LYS A 134 -2.36 10.09 15.66
CA LYS A 134 -1.68 10.34 14.39
C LYS A 134 -0.17 10.14 14.47
N GLN A 135 0.40 9.64 13.39
CA GLN A 135 1.83 9.70 13.09
C GLN A 135 2.18 11.14 12.71
N TYR A 136 3.34 11.62 13.15
CA TYR A 136 3.72 13.01 12.91
C TYR A 136 4.05 13.22 11.43
N ASP A 137 3.49 14.26 10.84
CA ASP A 137 3.82 14.74 9.51
C ASP A 137 4.48 16.12 9.64
N PRO A 138 5.73 16.31 9.17
CA PRO A 138 6.37 17.62 9.24
C PRO A 138 5.75 18.67 8.31
N GLN A 139 4.95 18.28 7.31
CA GLN A 139 4.40 19.18 6.31
C GLN A 139 3.02 19.74 6.68
N GLN A 140 2.33 19.13 7.66
CA GLN A 140 0.97 19.51 8.05
C GLN A 140 0.62 19.02 9.47
N GLN A 141 -0.44 19.59 10.06
CA GLN A 141 -0.82 19.31 11.46
C GLN A 141 -2.19 18.64 11.63
N VAL A 142 -2.92 18.39 10.55
CA VAL A 142 -4.30 17.88 10.57
C VAL A 142 -4.33 16.36 10.72
N TYR A 143 -3.81 15.63 9.73
CA TYR A 143 -3.85 14.16 9.66
C TYR A 143 -2.52 13.53 10.04
N GLY A 144 -2.49 12.20 10.13
CA GLY A 144 -1.25 11.44 10.20
C GLY A 144 -0.69 11.10 8.82
N LEU A 145 0.58 10.76 8.80
CA LEU A 145 1.28 10.27 7.61
C LEU A 145 1.94 8.92 7.94
N PRO A 146 1.63 7.83 7.22
CA PRO A 146 2.20 6.54 7.55
C PRO A 146 3.70 6.50 7.21
N ASP A 147 4.47 5.85 8.06
CA ASP A 147 5.94 5.81 7.96
C ASP A 147 6.52 5.16 6.70
N TYR A 148 5.71 4.38 5.96
CA TYR A 148 6.16 3.64 4.79
C TYR A 148 6.07 4.40 3.46
N ILE A 149 5.61 5.66 3.45
CA ILE A 149 5.34 6.40 2.20
C ILE A 149 6.52 6.41 1.22
N GLY A 150 7.77 6.39 1.70
CA GLY A 150 8.96 6.32 0.86
C GLY A 150 9.09 5.02 0.05
N GLY A 151 8.38 3.95 0.44
CA GLY A 151 8.34 2.66 -0.25
C GLY A 151 7.18 2.49 -1.22
N ILE A 152 6.29 3.49 -1.38
CA ILE A 152 5.10 3.40 -2.24
C ILE A 152 5.50 3.10 -3.69
N HIS A 153 6.45 3.85 -4.26
CA HIS A 153 6.87 3.63 -5.65
C HIS A 153 7.53 2.26 -5.82
N SER A 154 8.27 1.78 -4.82
CA SER A 154 8.81 0.42 -4.83
C SER A 154 7.69 -0.62 -4.78
N ALA A 155 6.65 -0.43 -3.97
CA ALA A 155 5.48 -1.32 -3.95
C ALA A 155 4.70 -1.33 -5.27
N LEU A 156 4.52 -0.17 -5.91
CA LEU A 156 3.89 -0.06 -7.23
C LEU A 156 4.72 -0.76 -8.30
N LEU A 157 6.01 -0.43 -8.42
CA LEU A 157 6.94 -1.05 -9.36
C LEU A 157 7.01 -2.58 -9.18
N ASN A 158 7.05 -3.02 -7.93
CA ASN A 158 7.08 -4.44 -7.57
C ASN A 158 5.79 -5.18 -7.99
N SER A 159 4.64 -4.50 -7.98
CA SER A 159 3.34 -5.02 -8.41
C SER A 159 3.22 -5.01 -9.93
N GLU A 160 3.65 -3.93 -10.58
CA GLU A 160 3.69 -3.79 -12.04
C GLU A 160 4.57 -4.88 -12.67
N ALA A 161 5.73 -5.18 -12.09
CA ALA A 161 6.58 -6.27 -12.55
C ALA A 161 5.87 -7.64 -12.54
N VAL A 162 5.00 -7.89 -11.56
CA VAL A 162 4.19 -9.13 -11.50
C VAL A 162 3.08 -9.12 -12.56
N ILE A 163 2.36 -8.01 -12.70
CA ILE A 163 1.31 -7.85 -13.71
C ILE A 163 1.89 -8.00 -15.12
N PHE A 164 3.04 -7.37 -15.37
CA PHE A 164 3.77 -7.49 -16.62
C PHE A 164 4.12 -8.94 -16.90
N ARG A 165 4.76 -9.65 -15.95
CA ARG A 165 5.10 -11.07 -16.11
C ARG A 165 3.87 -11.93 -16.38
N ARG A 166 2.76 -11.69 -15.67
CA ARG A 166 1.49 -12.39 -15.90
C ARG A 166 0.99 -12.18 -17.32
N ARG A 167 1.00 -10.94 -17.82
CA ARG A 167 0.60 -10.60 -19.21
C ARG A 167 1.57 -11.20 -20.23
N TYR A 168 2.87 -11.13 -19.98
CA TYR A 168 3.91 -11.69 -20.85
C TYR A 168 3.73 -13.19 -21.04
N TYR A 169 3.58 -13.96 -19.96
CA TYR A 169 3.35 -15.41 -20.05
C TYR A 169 1.96 -15.76 -20.60
N HIS A 170 0.94 -14.95 -20.30
CA HIS A 170 -0.39 -15.11 -20.90
C HIS A 170 -0.35 -14.92 -22.43
N ASN A 171 0.53 -14.05 -22.94
CA ASN A 171 0.74 -13.81 -24.37
C ASN A 171 1.80 -14.71 -25.01
N GLY A 172 2.03 -15.91 -24.47
CA GLY A 172 2.96 -16.87 -25.08
C GLY A 172 4.44 -16.48 -24.98
N ALA A 173 4.81 -15.66 -23.99
CA ALA A 173 6.17 -15.13 -23.83
C ALA A 173 6.62 -14.23 -25.00
N HIS A 174 5.69 -13.44 -25.54
CA HIS A 174 5.95 -12.44 -26.59
C HIS A 174 5.63 -11.03 -26.09
N THR A 175 6.58 -10.10 -26.25
CA THR A 175 6.46 -8.67 -25.88
C THR A 175 6.04 -7.77 -27.05
N GLY A 176 5.71 -8.35 -28.21
CA GLY A 176 5.55 -7.60 -29.47
C GLY A 176 6.90 -7.27 -30.12
N GLY A 177 6.88 -6.67 -31.31
CA GLY A 177 8.10 -6.33 -32.06
C GLY A 177 7.88 -5.29 -33.14
N ILE A 178 8.88 -5.07 -33.98
CA ILE A 178 8.78 -4.30 -35.21
C ILE A 178 8.89 -5.29 -36.36
N LEU A 179 7.83 -5.43 -37.15
CA LEU A 179 7.87 -6.14 -38.42
C LEU A 179 8.36 -5.15 -39.47
N TYR A 180 9.64 -5.25 -39.85
CA TYR A 180 10.24 -4.48 -40.91
C TYR A 180 10.05 -5.19 -42.25
N THR A 181 9.60 -4.48 -43.26
CA THR A 181 9.49 -4.99 -44.64
C THR A 181 10.11 -3.99 -45.60
N SER A 182 10.77 -4.47 -46.64
CA SER A 182 11.37 -3.65 -47.70
C SER A 182 10.90 -4.04 -49.10
N ASP A 183 9.82 -4.83 -49.18
CA ASP A 183 9.31 -5.41 -50.43
C ASP A 183 8.66 -4.32 -51.32
N PRO A 184 9.27 -3.97 -52.47
CA PRO A 184 8.71 -2.99 -53.39
C PRO A 184 7.46 -3.48 -54.13
N SER A 185 7.08 -4.75 -53.97
CA SER A 185 5.86 -5.35 -54.53
C SER A 185 4.69 -5.44 -53.54
N MET A 186 4.87 -4.94 -52.31
CA MET A 186 3.80 -4.85 -51.31
C MET A 186 2.69 -3.90 -51.79
N THR A 187 1.45 -4.40 -51.86
CA THR A 187 0.28 -3.58 -52.18
C THR A 187 -0.39 -3.07 -50.91
N ASP A 188 -1.12 -1.96 -51.01
CA ASP A 188 -1.90 -1.38 -49.89
C ASP A 188 -2.84 -2.42 -49.25
N GLU A 189 -3.43 -3.29 -50.06
CA GLU A 189 -4.34 -4.36 -49.62
C GLU A 189 -3.64 -5.43 -48.76
N VAL A 190 -2.37 -5.74 -49.07
CA VAL A 190 -1.58 -6.71 -48.28
C VAL A 190 -1.05 -6.04 -47.01
N GLU A 191 -0.68 -4.76 -47.08
CA GLU A 191 -0.31 -3.97 -45.90
C GLU A 191 -1.46 -3.89 -44.89
N GLU A 192 -2.68 -3.57 -45.33
CA GLU A 192 -3.87 -3.55 -44.49
C GLU A 192 -4.20 -4.92 -43.88
N GLU A 193 -4.04 -6.02 -44.64
CA GLU A 193 -4.26 -7.37 -44.12
C GLU A 193 -3.20 -7.77 -43.08
N ILE A 194 -1.93 -7.38 -43.27
CA ILE A 194 -0.87 -7.58 -42.26
C ILE A 194 -1.17 -6.75 -41.01
N GLU A 195 -1.54 -5.47 -41.16
CA GLU A 195 -1.92 -4.62 -40.02
C GLU A 195 -3.11 -5.21 -39.26
N ARG A 196 -4.13 -5.71 -39.98
CA ARG A 196 -5.28 -6.37 -39.38
C ARG A 196 -4.89 -7.63 -38.63
N GLN A 197 -4.04 -8.48 -39.21
CA GLN A 197 -3.54 -9.68 -38.55
C GLN A 197 -2.69 -9.35 -37.32
N LEU A 198 -1.87 -8.29 -37.36
CA LEU A 198 -1.10 -7.82 -36.19
C LEU A 198 -2.02 -7.24 -35.12
N ALA A 199 -3.10 -6.55 -35.50
CA ALA A 199 -4.10 -6.02 -34.59
C ALA A 199 -4.94 -7.14 -33.95
N ASP A 200 -5.33 -8.16 -34.71
CA ASP A 200 -6.08 -9.33 -34.25
C ASP A 200 -5.20 -10.29 -33.43
N SER A 201 -3.89 -10.30 -33.70
CA SER A 201 -2.88 -11.05 -32.93
C SER A 201 -2.45 -10.33 -31.63
N LYS A 202 -3.05 -9.18 -31.29
CA LYS A 202 -2.92 -8.57 -29.96
C LYS A 202 -3.51 -9.53 -28.91
N GLY A 203 -2.67 -10.41 -28.38
CA GLY A 203 -3.00 -11.20 -27.20
C GLY A 203 -3.40 -10.31 -26.03
N ILE A 204 -4.05 -10.88 -25.02
CA ILE A 204 -4.51 -10.17 -23.82
C ILE A 204 -3.29 -9.66 -23.01
N GLY A 205 -2.85 -8.44 -23.31
CA GLY A 205 -1.75 -7.72 -22.67
C GLY A 205 -1.26 -6.63 -23.61
N ASN A 206 -0.95 -5.43 -23.10
CA ASN A 206 -0.63 -4.19 -23.84
C ASN A 206 0.65 -4.25 -24.72
N PHE A 207 1.01 -5.40 -25.26
CA PHE A 207 2.14 -5.58 -26.18
C PHE A 207 1.63 -5.46 -27.62
N SER A 208 2.22 -4.54 -28.38
CA SER A 208 1.84 -4.28 -29.77
C SER A 208 3.03 -4.49 -30.70
N THR A 209 2.79 -5.16 -31.82
CA THR A 209 3.74 -5.21 -32.93
C THR A 209 3.46 -4.04 -33.87
N ILE A 210 4.51 -3.33 -34.28
CA ILE A 210 4.42 -2.22 -35.24
C ILE A 210 4.92 -2.72 -36.60
N LEU A 211 4.16 -2.46 -37.66
CA LEU A 211 4.61 -2.67 -39.03
C LEU A 211 5.38 -1.44 -39.51
N VAL A 212 6.54 -1.63 -40.11
CA VAL A 212 7.32 -0.57 -40.77
C VAL A 212 7.68 -1.07 -42.16
N ASN A 213 7.05 -0.50 -43.18
CA ASN A 213 7.35 -0.76 -44.59
C ASN A 213 8.20 0.39 -45.16
N ILE A 214 9.42 0.08 -45.64
CA ILE A 214 10.31 1.06 -46.30
C ILE A 214 10.65 0.54 -47.71
N PRO A 215 9.95 1.03 -48.76
CA PRO A 215 10.21 0.61 -50.13
C PRO A 215 11.65 0.91 -50.57
N ASN A 216 12.32 -0.07 -51.18
CA ASN A 216 13.74 0.01 -51.63
C ASN A 216 14.79 0.10 -50.50
N GLY A 217 14.51 -0.47 -49.32
CA GLY A 217 15.48 -0.65 -48.23
C GLY A 217 16.52 -1.78 -48.44
N ASP A 218 17.39 -2.01 -47.45
CA ASP A 218 18.44 -3.06 -47.43
C ASP A 218 17.82 -4.50 -47.62
N PRO A 219 18.53 -5.51 -48.19
CA PRO A 219 17.96 -6.72 -48.79
C PRO A 219 17.38 -7.81 -47.88
N GLU A 220 17.16 -7.58 -46.58
CA GLU A 220 16.39 -8.55 -45.77
C GLU A 220 14.89 -8.25 -45.93
N ALA A 221 14.26 -8.87 -46.94
CA ALA A 221 12.89 -8.55 -47.41
C ALA A 221 11.79 -8.54 -46.33
N VAL A 222 11.97 -9.29 -45.24
CA VAL A 222 11.12 -9.21 -44.04
C VAL A 222 11.99 -9.49 -42.82
N LYS A 223 11.98 -8.60 -41.83
CA LYS A 223 12.71 -8.75 -40.57
C LYS A 223 11.81 -8.48 -39.39
N PHE A 224 11.68 -9.45 -38.49
CA PHE A 224 11.04 -9.23 -37.20
C PHE A 224 12.10 -8.82 -36.17
N ILE A 225 12.04 -7.57 -35.73
CA ILE A 225 12.88 -7.05 -34.64
C ILE A 225 12.08 -7.19 -33.36
N GLN A 226 12.48 -8.08 -32.47
CA GLN A 226 11.81 -8.23 -31.18
C GLN A 226 12.04 -6.99 -30.31
N MET A 227 10.97 -6.33 -29.85
CA MET A 227 11.10 -5.27 -28.86
C MET A 227 11.19 -5.92 -27.47
N GLY A 228 12.38 -5.91 -26.89
CA GLY A 228 12.70 -6.61 -25.64
C GLY A 228 13.37 -7.95 -25.93
N ASP A 229 14.69 -7.93 -26.02
CA ASP A 229 15.51 -9.14 -26.13
C ASP A 229 15.73 -9.79 -24.75
N ILE A 230 16.22 -11.03 -24.77
CA ILE A 230 16.45 -12.00 -23.70
C ILE A 230 17.14 -11.44 -22.43
N SER A 231 17.75 -10.25 -22.47
CA SER A 231 18.28 -9.52 -21.30
C SER A 231 17.21 -9.04 -20.32
N ALA A 232 15.95 -8.93 -20.74
CA ALA A 232 14.86 -8.48 -19.87
C ALA A 232 14.57 -9.43 -18.69
N LYS A 233 14.86 -10.74 -18.83
CA LYS A 233 14.63 -11.73 -17.75
C LYS A 233 15.40 -11.38 -16.47
N ASP A 234 16.67 -11.00 -16.62
CA ASP A 234 17.56 -10.64 -15.51
C ASP A 234 17.13 -9.30 -14.88
N GLU A 235 16.72 -8.33 -15.71
CA GLU A 235 16.22 -7.04 -15.22
C GLU A 235 14.91 -7.17 -14.43
N PHE A 236 13.97 -8.03 -14.82
CA PHE A 236 12.74 -8.20 -14.05
C PHE A 236 12.99 -8.81 -12.67
N ALA A 237 13.92 -9.76 -12.56
CA ALA A 237 14.27 -10.37 -11.28
C ALA A 237 14.93 -9.34 -10.37
N ASN A 238 15.85 -8.54 -10.93
CA ASN A 238 16.50 -7.43 -10.22
C ASN A 238 15.49 -6.39 -9.74
N VAL A 239 14.59 -5.92 -10.62
CA VAL A 239 13.53 -4.98 -10.24
C VAL A 239 12.68 -5.54 -9.12
N LYS A 240 12.26 -6.81 -9.21
CA LYS A 240 11.44 -7.47 -8.17
C LYS A 240 12.18 -7.58 -6.83
N ASN A 241 13.45 -7.97 -6.85
CA ASN A 241 14.26 -8.17 -5.65
C ASN A 241 14.62 -6.83 -4.98
N ILE A 242 15.09 -5.84 -5.75
CA ILE A 242 15.45 -4.51 -5.23
C ILE A 242 14.20 -3.84 -4.64
N SER A 243 13.10 -3.80 -5.40
CA SER A 243 11.88 -3.18 -4.90
C SER A 243 11.29 -3.91 -3.69
N ALA A 244 11.42 -5.24 -3.58
CA ALA A 244 11.03 -5.97 -2.39
C ALA A 244 11.87 -5.58 -1.16
N GLN A 245 13.18 -5.40 -1.34
CA GLN A 245 14.07 -4.93 -0.29
C GLN A 245 13.75 -3.49 0.13
N ASP A 246 13.47 -2.59 -0.82
CA ASP A 246 13.06 -1.21 -0.53
C ASP A 246 11.77 -1.16 0.29
N ILE A 247 10.79 -2.02 -0.03
CA ILE A 247 9.54 -2.14 0.75
C ILE A 247 9.86 -2.55 2.20
N LEU A 248 10.73 -3.54 2.40
CA LEU A 248 11.14 -3.96 3.75
C LEU A 248 11.85 -2.83 4.50
N ASN A 249 12.74 -2.12 3.82
CA ASN A 249 13.48 -0.99 4.37
C ASN A 249 12.52 0.15 4.77
N ALA A 250 11.52 0.47 3.94
CA ALA A 250 10.52 1.49 4.22
C ALA A 250 9.72 1.18 5.50
N HIS A 251 9.42 -0.09 5.75
CA HIS A 251 8.77 -0.55 6.98
C HIS A 251 9.74 -0.86 8.14
N ARG A 252 11.05 -0.78 7.89
CA ARG A 252 12.12 -1.26 8.77
C ARG A 252 11.93 -2.72 9.21
N PHE A 253 11.24 -3.52 8.40
CA PHE A 253 10.78 -4.86 8.75
C PHE A 253 11.84 -5.93 8.44
N PRO A 254 12.20 -6.83 9.37
CA PRO A 254 13.22 -7.83 9.14
C PRO A 254 12.88 -8.80 8.01
N ALA A 255 13.79 -8.97 7.06
CA ALA A 255 13.63 -9.86 5.89
C ALA A 255 13.26 -11.30 6.26
N GLY A 256 13.89 -11.87 7.30
CA GLY A 256 13.60 -13.24 7.75
C GLY A 256 12.18 -13.42 8.28
N LEU A 257 11.59 -12.39 8.88
CA LEU A 257 10.20 -12.43 9.35
C LEU A 257 9.20 -12.22 8.20
N ALA A 258 9.65 -11.62 7.09
CA ALA A 258 8.83 -11.41 5.90
C ALA A 258 8.76 -12.65 4.99
N GLY A 259 9.37 -13.77 5.40
CA GLY A 259 9.39 -14.99 4.60
C GLY A 259 10.36 -14.94 3.41
N GLN A 260 11.32 -14.02 3.41
CA GLN A 260 12.34 -13.96 2.37
C GLN A 260 13.26 -15.18 2.47
N ILE A 261 13.54 -15.82 1.33
CA ILE A 261 14.46 -16.95 1.27
C ILE A 261 15.86 -16.39 0.97
N PRO A 262 16.89 -16.68 1.79
CA PRO A 262 18.24 -16.20 1.54
C PRO A 262 18.84 -16.82 0.27
N GLU A 263 19.42 -15.99 -0.59
CA GLU A 263 20.14 -16.45 -1.79
C GLU A 263 21.56 -16.91 -1.48
N ASN A 264 22.13 -16.47 -0.34
CA ASN A 264 23.50 -16.77 0.08
C ASN A 264 23.54 -17.70 1.31
N ALA A 265 24.62 -18.48 1.43
CA ALA A 265 24.83 -19.44 2.53
C ALA A 265 24.87 -18.80 3.95
N ALA A 266 25.03 -17.48 4.05
CA ALA A 266 25.08 -16.75 5.33
C ALA A 266 23.70 -16.63 6.04
N GLY A 267 22.59 -16.96 5.37
CA GLY A 267 21.25 -16.93 5.96
C GLY A 267 20.74 -15.54 6.36
N LEU A 268 19.59 -15.47 7.03
CA LEU A 268 18.95 -14.22 7.49
C LEU A 268 19.09 -13.99 9.01
N GLY A 269 19.96 -14.76 9.67
CA GLY A 269 20.11 -14.75 11.12
C GLY A 269 18.98 -15.47 11.86
N ASP A 270 18.96 -15.28 13.18
CA ASP A 270 17.98 -15.89 14.08
C ASP A 270 16.64 -15.11 14.06
N PRO A 271 15.52 -15.76 13.66
CA PRO A 271 14.22 -15.10 13.59
C PRO A 271 13.67 -14.66 14.95
N GLU A 272 13.98 -15.37 16.05
CA GLU A 272 13.53 -14.97 17.38
C GLU A 272 14.24 -13.70 17.84
N LYS A 273 15.55 -13.62 17.60
CA LYS A 273 16.34 -12.41 17.89
C LYS A 273 15.85 -11.22 17.06
N ALA A 274 15.63 -11.41 15.76
CA ALA A 274 15.10 -10.37 14.88
C ALA A 274 13.72 -9.88 15.34
N ARG A 275 12.82 -10.82 15.71
CA ARG A 275 11.49 -10.49 16.25
C ARG A 275 11.58 -9.71 17.56
N ASN A 276 12.47 -10.10 18.46
CA ASN A 276 12.64 -9.44 19.76
C ASN A 276 13.16 -8.00 19.62
N THR A 277 14.15 -7.77 18.75
CA THR A 277 14.64 -6.41 18.45
C THR A 277 13.54 -5.58 17.80
N TYR A 278 12.91 -6.08 16.74
CA TYR A 278 11.83 -5.37 16.06
C TYR A 278 10.67 -5.04 16.99
N ARG A 279 10.32 -5.96 17.90
CA ARG A 279 9.27 -5.72 18.89
C ARG A 279 9.60 -4.54 19.81
N LYS A 280 10.83 -4.47 20.32
CA LYS A 280 11.26 -3.38 21.22
C LYS A 280 11.22 -2.02 20.54
N ASP A 281 11.62 -1.97 19.27
CA ASP A 281 11.86 -0.72 18.56
C ASP A 281 10.64 -0.23 17.76
N GLU A 282 9.77 -1.13 17.29
CA GLU A 282 8.67 -0.78 16.38
C GLU A 282 7.29 -1.15 16.93
N ILE A 283 7.17 -2.21 17.73
CA ILE A 283 5.86 -2.71 18.23
C ILE A 283 5.51 -2.10 19.59
N SER A 284 6.38 -2.22 20.59
CA SER A 284 6.16 -1.66 21.93
C SER A 284 5.90 -0.14 21.92
N PRO A 285 6.56 0.68 21.08
CA PRO A 285 6.25 2.10 21.01
C PRO A 285 4.83 2.40 20.51
N VAL A 286 4.31 1.61 19.57
CA VAL A 286 2.92 1.75 19.09
C VAL A 286 1.94 1.40 20.20
N GLN A 287 2.16 0.29 20.92
CA GLN A 287 1.34 -0.09 22.08
C GLN A 287 1.32 1.01 23.14
N ARG A 288 2.49 1.54 23.50
CA ARG A 288 2.61 2.66 24.45
C ARG A 288 1.87 3.89 23.96
N ARG A 289 1.92 4.20 22.66
CA ARG A 289 1.20 5.35 22.08
C ARG A 289 -0.31 5.17 22.23
N PHE A 290 -0.85 4.00 21.91
CA PHE A 290 -2.27 3.68 22.07
C PHE A 290 -2.69 3.76 23.54
N SER A 291 -1.98 3.07 24.45
CA SER A 291 -2.28 3.13 25.88
C SER A 291 -2.18 4.55 26.43
N ALA A 292 -1.14 5.30 26.09
CA ALA A 292 -0.95 6.66 26.58
C ALA A 292 -2.03 7.62 26.08
N ALA A 293 -2.43 7.53 24.81
CA ALA A 293 -3.48 8.38 24.25
C ALA A 293 -4.83 8.13 24.95
N ILE A 294 -5.18 6.85 25.16
CA ILE A 294 -6.43 6.48 25.84
C ILE A 294 -6.41 6.85 27.33
N SER A 295 -5.30 6.57 28.03
CA SER A 295 -5.19 6.88 29.47
C SER A 295 -4.98 8.37 29.78
N ALA A 296 -4.60 9.18 28.81
CA ALA A 296 -4.45 10.63 28.97
C ALA A 296 -5.79 11.38 28.99
N ASP A 297 -6.85 10.80 28.41
CA ASP A 297 -8.19 11.39 28.46
C ASP A 297 -8.82 11.11 29.84
N PRO A 298 -9.12 12.16 30.64
CA PRO A 298 -9.58 12.01 32.02
C PRO A 298 -10.99 11.41 32.14
N GLU A 299 -11.76 11.37 31.05
CA GLU A 299 -13.09 10.79 31.03
C GLU A 299 -13.07 9.27 30.85
N ILE A 300 -11.91 8.69 30.51
CA ILE A 300 -11.75 7.26 30.30
C ILE A 300 -11.52 6.56 31.65
N PRO A 301 -12.49 5.76 32.14
CA PRO A 301 -12.31 5.00 33.37
C PRO A 301 -11.25 3.91 33.20
N ALA A 302 -10.62 3.51 34.31
CA ALA A 302 -9.50 2.57 34.32
C ALA A 302 -9.78 1.23 33.60
N HIS A 303 -11.02 0.73 33.64
CA HIS A 303 -11.39 -0.52 32.98
C HIS A 303 -11.46 -0.43 31.44
N LEU A 304 -11.52 0.78 30.87
CA LEU A 304 -11.49 1.01 29.41
C LEU A 304 -10.08 1.33 28.90
N GLN A 305 -9.09 1.50 29.79
CA GLN A 305 -7.71 1.72 29.38
C GLN A 305 -7.13 0.48 28.69
N LEU A 306 -6.32 0.71 27.65
CA LEU A 306 -5.77 -0.37 26.84
C LEU A 306 -4.57 -1.00 27.53
N ASN A 307 -4.66 -2.29 27.84
CA ASN A 307 -3.61 -3.06 28.48
C ASN A 307 -2.96 -4.00 27.46
N PHE A 308 -1.66 -3.82 27.26
CA PHE A 308 -0.81 -4.72 26.48
C PHE A 308 0.18 -5.44 27.39
N ASP A 309 0.55 -6.67 27.06
CA ASP A 309 1.53 -7.44 27.82
C ASP A 309 2.93 -6.82 27.73
N ALA A 310 3.43 -6.39 28.90
CA ALA A 310 4.74 -5.79 29.07
C ALA A 310 5.88 -6.84 29.19
N GLN A 311 5.57 -8.13 29.39
CA GLN A 311 6.56 -9.09 29.91
C GLN A 311 7.60 -9.61 28.91
N ILE A 312 7.41 -9.45 27.60
CA ILE A 312 8.35 -10.01 26.61
C ILE A 312 9.52 -9.06 26.30
N ALA A 313 9.54 -7.84 26.86
CA ALA A 313 10.67 -6.92 26.68
C ALA A 313 11.96 -7.35 27.42
N ASN A 314 11.85 -8.20 28.46
CA ASN A 314 12.94 -8.51 29.38
C ASN A 314 13.44 -9.98 29.35
N SER A 315 12.89 -10.86 28.52
CA SER A 315 13.33 -12.26 28.44
C SER A 315 14.51 -12.52 27.49
N GLY A 316 15.18 -11.46 27.00
CA GLY A 316 16.45 -11.57 26.29
C GLY A 316 17.64 -11.30 27.19
N ALA A 317 18.06 -12.31 27.95
CA ALA A 317 19.41 -12.44 28.52
C ALA A 317 19.89 -13.86 28.21
N PRO A 318 21.18 -14.08 27.94
CA PRO A 318 22.25 -13.82 28.92
C PRO A 318 22.89 -12.45 28.88
#